data_AF-A0A6U6YJD3-F1
#
_entry.id   AF-A0A6U6YJD3-F1
#
_cell.length_a   1.000
_cell.length_b   1.000
_cell.length_c   1.000
_cell.angle_alpha   90.00
_cell.angle_beta   90.00
_cell.angle_gamma   90.00
#
_symmetry.space_group_name_H-M   'P 1'
#
loop_
_entity.id
_entity.type
_entity.pdbx_description
1 polymer ?
#
loop_
_entity_poly.entity_id
_entity_poly.type
_entity_poly.pdbx_seq_one_letter_code
_entity_poly.pdbx_strand_id
1 'polypeptide(L)'
;QAAAVSAEVPGPRMPSLSEAAEVAAKDKADGQEALAELKQLREEVSSLKREVAVAGKVQALQWAMQNTGKYGFRYEESRAGYDDCMRATSDELVGDILGSFMRGEGRFLPEGFYRRRGEDQDGAKFRDQTVETLHTLTGKKPRVSKQEGKWAIFYD
;
A
#
# COMPACT_ATOMS: atom_id res chain seq x y z
N GLN A 1 70.84 46.40 35.38
CA GLN A 1 69.65 47.11 34.86
C GLN A 1 68.99 46.21 33.83
N ALA A 2 67.81 45.68 34.12
CA ALA A 2 67.00 44.90 33.19
C ALA A 2 65.60 45.54 33.18
N ALA A 3 65.21 46.11 32.05
CA ALA A 3 63.90 46.72 31.86
C ALA A 3 62.90 45.63 31.46
N ALA A 4 61.92 45.37 32.32
CA ALA A 4 60.80 44.49 32.02
C ALA A 4 59.81 45.23 31.10
N VAL A 5 59.70 44.77 29.86
CA VAL A 5 58.71 45.25 28.89
C VAL A 5 57.41 44.49 29.17
N SER A 6 56.45 45.16 29.80
CA SER A 6 55.09 44.64 29.97
C SER A 6 54.42 44.56 28.60
N ALA A 7 54.19 43.35 28.12
CA ALA A 7 53.36 43.11 26.94
C ALA A 7 51.88 43.25 27.34
N GLU A 8 51.25 44.31 26.85
CA GLU A 8 49.83 44.58 26.99
C GLU A 8 49.03 43.52 26.21
N VAL A 9 48.29 42.67 26.90
CA VAL A 9 47.42 41.66 26.28
C VAL A 9 46.17 42.38 25.75
N PRO A 10 45.89 42.38 24.44
CA PRO A 10 44.71 43.04 23.91
C PRO A 10 43.45 42.35 24.42
N GLY A 11 42.59 43.12 25.10
CA GLY A 11 41.31 42.65 25.61
C GLY A 11 40.35 42.25 24.49
N PRO A 12 39.36 41.39 24.78
CA PRO A 12 38.42 40.86 23.79
C PRO A 12 37.68 42.00 23.09
N ARG A 13 37.83 42.08 21.76
CA ARG A 13 37.04 43.00 20.92
C ARG A 13 35.58 42.55 20.95
N MET A 14 34.72 43.40 21.50
CA MET A 14 33.27 43.22 21.41
C MET A 14 32.84 43.48 19.95
N PRO A 15 32.07 42.57 19.33
CA PRO A 15 31.60 42.73 17.97
C PRO A 15 30.71 43.96 17.85
N SER A 16 30.80 44.65 16.72
CA SER A 16 29.95 45.81 16.43
C SER A 16 28.49 45.38 16.25
N LEU A 17 27.55 46.30 16.50
CA LEU A 17 26.12 46.07 16.23
C LEU A 17 25.84 45.64 14.77
N SER A 18 26.72 45.99 13.82
CA SER A 18 26.59 45.55 12.43
C SER A 18 27.02 44.10 12.20
N GLU A 19 28.11 43.65 12.85
CA GLU A 19 28.57 42.26 12.76
C GLU A 19 27.58 41.30 13.44
N ALA A 20 27.00 41.71 14.57
CA ALA A 20 25.98 40.90 15.25
C ALA A 20 24.70 40.71 14.39
N ALA A 21 24.33 41.73 13.60
CA ALA A 21 23.17 41.65 12.71
C ALA A 21 23.44 40.76 11.49
N GLU A 22 24.66 40.79 10.94
CA GLU A 22 25.06 39.97 9.78
C GLU A 22 25.15 38.48 10.15
N VAL A 23 25.69 38.15 11.32
CA VAL A 23 25.71 36.76 11.84
C VAL A 23 24.29 36.25 12.09
N ALA A 24 23.41 37.06 12.69
CA ALA A 24 22.02 36.67 12.93
C ALA A 24 21.19 36.54 11.63
N ALA A 25 21.54 37.28 10.57
CA ALA A 25 20.90 37.15 9.26
C ALA A 25 21.35 35.86 8.55
N LYS A 26 22.64 35.51 8.67
CA LYS A 26 23.22 34.28 8.11
C LYS A 26 22.67 33.03 8.80
N ASP A 27 22.62 33.00 10.13
CA ASP A 27 22.03 31.87 10.89
C ASP A 27 20.55 31.64 10.55
N LYS A 28 19.80 32.70 10.26
CA LYS A 28 18.40 32.59 9.82
C LYS A 28 18.28 32.05 8.39
N ALA A 29 19.18 32.44 7.49
CA ALA A 29 19.20 31.94 6.12
C ALA A 29 19.57 30.45 6.08
N ASP A 30 20.63 30.06 6.79
CA ASP A 30 21.09 28.67 6.91
C ASP A 30 20.00 27.80 7.57
N GLY A 31 19.28 28.33 8.57
CA GLY A 31 18.14 27.64 9.19
C GLY A 31 16.93 27.48 8.26
N GLN A 32 16.70 28.41 7.34
CA GLN A 32 15.64 28.30 6.34
C GLN A 32 15.99 27.30 5.22
N GLU A 33 17.25 27.26 4.81
CA GLU A 33 17.76 26.30 3.83
C GLU A 33 17.67 24.87 4.36
N ALA A 34 18.12 24.63 5.59
CA ALA A 34 17.98 23.33 6.24
C ALA A 34 16.51 22.86 6.39
N LEU A 35 15.59 23.78 6.65
CA LEU A 35 14.15 23.47 6.69
C LEU A 35 13.59 23.12 5.31
N ALA A 36 14.09 23.74 4.24
CA ALA A 36 13.70 23.42 2.87
C ALA A 36 14.20 22.02 2.47
N GLU A 37 15.47 21.71 2.77
CA GLU A 37 16.06 20.39 2.53
C GLU A 37 15.29 19.29 3.27
N LEU A 38 14.96 19.50 4.56
CA LEU A 38 14.19 18.53 5.33
C LEU A 38 12.79 18.28 4.77
N LYS A 39 12.13 19.32 4.23
CA LYS A 39 10.84 19.16 3.56
C LYS A 39 10.97 18.34 2.29
N GLN A 40 11.98 18.63 1.47
CA GLN A 40 12.23 17.90 0.24
C GLN A 40 12.55 16.42 0.53
N LEU A 41 13.46 16.14 1.48
CA LEU A 41 13.74 14.76 1.90
C LEU A 41 12.49 14.04 2.39
N ARG A 42 11.61 14.72 3.14
CA ARG A 42 10.37 14.12 3.62
C ARG A 42 9.44 13.73 2.45
N GLU A 43 9.36 14.57 1.43
CA GLU A 43 8.57 14.29 0.23
C GLU A 43 9.16 13.11 -0.56
N GLU A 44 10.48 13.10 -0.76
CA GLU A 44 11.19 12.00 -1.42
C GLU A 44 11.00 10.67 -0.67
N VAL A 45 11.17 10.66 0.66
CA VAL A 45 10.93 9.48 1.50
C VAL A 45 9.48 9.03 1.42
N SER A 46 8.52 9.97 1.37
CA SER A 46 7.12 9.61 1.19
C SER A 46 6.84 9.00 -0.19
N SER A 47 7.49 9.48 -1.25
CA SER A 47 7.34 8.92 -2.59
C SER A 47 7.94 7.51 -2.66
N LEU A 48 9.16 7.35 -2.15
CA LEU A 48 9.85 6.06 -2.11
C LEU A 48 9.05 5.00 -1.34
N LYS A 49 8.45 5.38 -0.20
CA LYS A 49 7.57 4.48 0.55
C LYS A 49 6.36 4.03 -0.26
N ARG A 50 5.77 4.90 -1.08
CA ARG A 50 4.65 4.54 -1.96
C ARG A 50 5.11 3.58 -3.06
N GLU A 51 6.25 3.85 -3.69
CA GLU A 51 6.81 2.98 -4.74
C GLU A 51 7.14 1.59 -4.21
N VAL A 52 7.79 1.50 -3.04
CA VAL A 52 8.10 0.23 -2.38
C VAL A 52 6.82 -0.52 -2.02
N ALA A 53 5.79 0.17 -1.52
CA ALA A 53 4.51 -0.45 -1.20
C ALA A 53 3.81 -1.00 -2.46
N VAL A 54 3.86 -0.27 -3.58
CA VAL A 54 3.30 -0.73 -4.87
C VAL A 54 4.08 -1.94 -5.40
N ALA A 55 5.42 -1.92 -5.35
CA ALA A 55 6.25 -3.04 -5.78
C ALA A 55 5.97 -4.30 -4.95
N GLY A 56 5.88 -4.15 -3.62
CA GLY A 56 5.53 -5.25 -2.71
C GLY A 56 4.14 -5.83 -2.99
N LYS A 57 3.15 -4.97 -3.25
CA LYS A 57 1.80 -5.40 -3.68
C LYS A 57 1.86 -6.22 -4.97
N VAL A 58 2.58 -5.74 -5.99
CA VAL A 58 2.68 -6.42 -7.29
C VAL A 58 3.33 -7.79 -7.13
N GLN A 59 4.42 -7.89 -6.37
CA GLN A 59 5.08 -9.17 -6.10
C GLN A 59 4.16 -10.16 -5.37
N ALA A 60 3.44 -9.70 -4.34
CA ALA A 60 2.50 -10.54 -3.62
C ALA A 60 1.37 -11.06 -4.53
N LEU A 61 0.84 -10.21 -5.41
CA LEU A 61 -0.20 -10.59 -6.37
C LEU A 61 0.33 -11.56 -7.44
N GLN A 62 1.53 -11.34 -7.96
CA GLN A 62 2.17 -12.26 -8.92
C GLN A 62 2.41 -13.64 -8.30
N TRP A 63 2.91 -13.68 -7.07
CA TRP A 63 3.05 -14.93 -6.33
C TRP A 63 1.69 -15.61 -6.13
N ALA A 64 0.67 -14.87 -5.71
CA ALA A 64 -0.68 -15.40 -5.53
C ALA A 64 -1.23 -16.01 -6.83
N MET A 65 -1.07 -15.34 -7.98
CA MET A 65 -1.50 -15.83 -9.29
C MET A 65 -0.82 -17.14 -9.69
N GLN A 66 0.47 -17.31 -9.35
CA GLN A 66 1.21 -18.56 -9.63
C GLN A 66 0.83 -19.70 -8.69
N ASN A 67 0.14 -19.42 -7.57
CA ASN A 67 -0.18 -20.39 -6.52
C ASN A 67 -1.69 -20.59 -6.32
N THR A 68 -2.55 -20.05 -7.20
CA THR A 68 -4.01 -20.19 -7.07
C THR A 68 -4.47 -21.65 -6.97
N GLY A 69 -3.90 -22.53 -7.81
CA GLY A 69 -4.23 -23.96 -7.81
C GLY A 69 -3.87 -24.73 -6.53
N LYS A 70 -3.15 -24.13 -5.58
CA LYS A 70 -2.82 -24.75 -4.28
C LYS A 70 -3.84 -24.46 -3.18
N TYR A 71 -4.58 -23.35 -3.31
CA TYR A 71 -5.44 -22.81 -2.24
C TYR A 71 -6.91 -22.64 -2.70
N GLY A 72 -7.28 -23.30 -3.79
CA GLY A 72 -8.61 -23.24 -4.36
C GLY A 72 -9.66 -24.07 -3.63
N PHE A 73 -10.92 -23.70 -3.85
CA PHE A 73 -12.11 -24.44 -3.45
C PHE A 73 -12.94 -24.81 -4.69
N ARG A 74 -13.92 -25.70 -4.52
CA ARG A 74 -14.83 -26.11 -5.59
C ARG A 74 -16.19 -25.49 -5.37
N TYR A 75 -16.83 -25.06 -6.44
CA TYR A 75 -18.19 -24.53 -6.44
C TYR A 75 -18.96 -25.06 -7.66
N GLU A 76 -20.28 -24.97 -7.63
CA GLU A 76 -21.10 -25.33 -8.79
C GLU A 76 -21.63 -24.07 -9.46
N GLU A 77 -21.47 -24.03 -10.78
CA GLU A 77 -21.86 -22.95 -11.67
C GLU A 77 -23.09 -23.39 -12.50
N SER A 78 -24.29 -22.89 -12.20
CA SER A 78 -25.50 -23.07 -13.02
C SER A 78 -25.60 -21.96 -14.07
N ARG A 79 -25.35 -22.31 -15.33
CA ARG A 79 -25.39 -21.34 -16.43
C ARG A 79 -26.86 -21.00 -16.73
N ALA A 80 -27.19 -19.70 -16.75
CA ALA A 80 -28.54 -19.25 -17.09
C ALA A 80 -29.02 -19.88 -18.41
N GLY A 81 -30.14 -20.63 -18.36
CA GLY A 81 -30.70 -21.37 -19.50
C GLY A 81 -30.31 -22.85 -19.59
N TYR A 82 -29.53 -23.37 -18.64
CA TYR A 82 -29.22 -24.81 -18.53
C TYR A 82 -29.63 -25.34 -17.15
N ASP A 83 -30.34 -26.47 -17.14
CA ASP A 83 -30.70 -27.19 -15.89
C ASP A 83 -29.49 -27.88 -15.23
N ASP A 84 -28.37 -27.97 -15.94
CA ASP A 84 -27.14 -28.60 -15.44
C ASP A 84 -26.26 -27.61 -14.68
N CYS A 85 -25.86 -28.02 -13.47
CA CYS A 85 -24.85 -27.34 -12.67
C CYS A 85 -23.47 -27.91 -13.03
N MET A 86 -22.58 -27.08 -13.57
CA MET A 86 -21.20 -27.50 -13.84
C MET A 86 -20.35 -27.33 -12.57
N ARG A 87 -19.49 -28.29 -12.27
CA ARG A 87 -18.51 -28.15 -11.19
C ARG A 87 -17.34 -27.32 -11.69
N ALA A 88 -17.11 -26.17 -11.07
CA ALA A 88 -15.99 -25.29 -11.34
C ALA A 88 -14.98 -25.32 -10.18
N THR A 89 -13.72 -25.09 -10.49
CA THR A 89 -12.68 -24.79 -9.50
C THR A 89 -12.53 -23.29 -9.37
N SER A 90 -12.24 -22.81 -8.15
CA SER A 90 -12.06 -21.39 -7.88
C SER A 90 -10.80 -20.81 -8.53
N ASP A 91 -9.91 -21.63 -9.10
CA ASP A 91 -8.60 -21.20 -9.58
C ASP A 91 -8.71 -20.13 -10.66
N GLU A 92 -9.62 -20.33 -11.62
CA GLU A 92 -9.91 -19.36 -12.68
C GLU A 92 -10.45 -18.08 -12.07
N LEU A 93 -11.54 -18.16 -11.29
CA LEU A 93 -12.18 -17.01 -10.63
C LEU A 93 -11.20 -16.20 -9.76
N VAL A 94 -10.40 -16.89 -8.95
CA VAL A 94 -9.43 -16.25 -8.05
C VAL A 94 -8.31 -15.60 -8.85
N GLY A 95 -7.77 -16.28 -9.88
CA GLY A 95 -6.78 -15.69 -10.78
C GLY A 95 -7.30 -14.44 -11.48
N ASP A 96 -8.56 -14.49 -11.86
CA ASP A 96 -9.31 -13.41 -12.46
C ASP A 96 -9.51 -12.19 -11.53
N ILE A 97 -9.79 -12.43 -10.26
CA ILE A 97 -9.86 -11.39 -9.22
C ILE A 97 -8.47 -10.78 -8.97
N LEU A 98 -7.44 -11.61 -8.84
CA LEU A 98 -6.05 -11.15 -8.65
C LEU A 98 -5.56 -10.31 -9.84
N GLY A 99 -5.96 -10.67 -11.06
CA GLY A 99 -5.71 -9.88 -12.26
C GLY A 99 -6.34 -8.48 -12.21
N SER A 100 -7.58 -8.37 -11.72
CA SER A 100 -8.22 -7.06 -11.49
C SER A 100 -7.48 -6.26 -10.41
N PHE A 101 -7.02 -6.91 -9.33
CA PHE A 101 -6.27 -6.25 -8.26
C PHE A 101 -4.95 -5.64 -8.74
N MET A 102 -4.29 -6.28 -9.70
CA MET A 102 -3.09 -5.74 -10.36
C MET A 102 -3.38 -4.46 -11.14
N ARG A 103 -4.57 -4.33 -11.73
CA ARG A 103 -5.01 -3.12 -12.45
C ARG A 103 -5.50 -2.03 -11.51
N GLY A 104 -5.62 -2.31 -10.21
CA GLY A 104 -6.19 -1.40 -9.22
C GLY A 104 -7.72 -1.37 -9.25
N GLU A 105 -8.35 -2.37 -9.87
CA GLU A 105 -9.80 -2.47 -10.04
C GLU A 105 -10.39 -3.47 -9.05
N GLY A 106 -11.67 -3.27 -8.71
CA GLY A 106 -12.48 -4.30 -8.07
C GLY A 106 -13.05 -5.27 -9.10
N ARG A 107 -13.48 -6.45 -8.63
CA ARG A 107 -14.16 -7.43 -9.48
C ARG A 107 -15.51 -7.80 -8.91
N PHE A 108 -16.53 -7.84 -9.76
CA PHE A 108 -17.83 -8.35 -9.39
C PHE A 108 -17.78 -9.86 -9.17
N LEU A 109 -18.36 -10.30 -8.07
CA LEU A 109 -18.58 -11.70 -7.76
C LEU A 109 -19.83 -12.18 -8.49
N PRO A 110 -19.81 -13.42 -8.97
CA PRO A 110 -20.91 -13.95 -9.76
C PRO A 110 -22.16 -14.16 -8.88
N GLU A 111 -23.32 -13.67 -9.31
CA GLU A 111 -24.55 -13.63 -8.48
C GLU A 111 -25.34 -14.94 -8.48
N GLY A 112 -25.23 -15.73 -9.54
CA GLY A 112 -26.18 -16.80 -9.85
C GLY A 112 -25.64 -18.20 -9.61
N PHE A 113 -24.99 -18.49 -8.48
CA PHE A 113 -24.30 -19.78 -8.32
C PHE A 113 -24.44 -20.31 -6.90
N TYR A 114 -23.83 -21.46 -6.63
CA TYR A 114 -23.83 -22.15 -5.34
C TYR A 114 -25.07 -23.03 -5.11
N ARG A 115 -25.15 -24.14 -5.85
CA ARG A 115 -25.76 -25.35 -5.29
C ARG A 115 -24.64 -26.31 -4.92
N ARG A 116 -24.80 -27.01 -3.80
CA ARG A 116 -24.06 -28.25 -3.55
C ARG A 116 -25.13 -29.31 -3.31
N ARG A 117 -25.43 -30.13 -4.32
CA ARG A 117 -26.40 -31.25 -4.21
C ARG A 117 -27.66 -30.93 -3.39
N GLY A 118 -28.50 -30.02 -3.87
CA GLY A 118 -29.80 -29.75 -3.25
C GLY A 118 -29.80 -28.81 -2.04
N GLU A 119 -28.63 -28.38 -1.56
CA GLU A 119 -28.52 -27.20 -0.69
C GLU A 119 -28.18 -25.99 -1.55
N ASP A 120 -29.06 -24.99 -1.56
CA ASP A 120 -28.70 -23.64 -1.98
C ASP A 120 -27.57 -23.19 -1.03
N GLN A 121 -26.34 -23.18 -1.54
CA GLN A 121 -25.24 -22.62 -0.79
C GLN A 121 -25.53 -21.12 -0.64
N ASP A 122 -25.58 -20.67 0.61
CA ASP A 122 -25.71 -19.26 0.93
C ASP A 122 -24.57 -18.50 0.24
N GLY A 123 -24.90 -17.54 -0.62
CA GLY A 123 -23.92 -16.70 -1.29
C GLY A 123 -22.97 -16.01 -0.31
N ALA A 124 -23.35 -15.86 0.97
CA ALA A 124 -22.44 -15.43 2.03
C ALA A 124 -21.25 -16.39 2.22
N LYS A 125 -21.50 -17.71 2.29
CA LYS A 125 -20.44 -18.71 2.47
C LYS A 125 -19.46 -18.71 1.30
N PHE A 126 -19.94 -18.57 0.08
CA PHE A 126 -19.07 -18.46 -1.08
C PHE A 126 -18.20 -17.19 -1.04
N ARG A 127 -18.81 -16.04 -0.69
CA ARG A 127 -18.06 -14.80 -0.53
C ARG A 127 -16.99 -14.95 0.54
N ASP A 128 -17.32 -15.57 1.67
CA ASP A 128 -16.38 -15.82 2.76
C ASP A 128 -15.23 -16.72 2.34
N GLN A 129 -15.52 -17.82 1.62
CA GLN A 129 -14.49 -18.71 1.06
C GLN A 129 -13.59 -17.98 0.06
N THR A 130 -14.18 -17.15 -0.81
CA THR A 130 -13.41 -16.34 -1.78
C THR A 130 -12.48 -15.36 -1.07
N VAL A 131 -12.99 -14.67 -0.04
CA VAL A 131 -12.21 -13.75 0.80
C VAL A 131 -11.10 -14.48 1.53
N GLU A 132 -11.39 -15.65 2.10
CA GLU A 132 -10.42 -16.47 2.84
C GLU A 132 -9.30 -16.95 1.91
N THR A 133 -9.62 -17.51 0.75
CA THR A 133 -8.63 -17.93 -0.24
C THR A 133 -7.74 -16.76 -0.69
N LEU A 134 -8.32 -15.60 -0.99
CA LEU A 134 -7.56 -14.41 -1.36
C LEU A 134 -6.68 -13.90 -0.21
N HIS A 135 -7.17 -13.97 1.03
CA HIS A 135 -6.40 -13.61 2.21
C HIS A 135 -5.21 -14.56 2.42
N THR A 136 -5.42 -15.86 2.28
CA THR A 136 -4.34 -16.85 2.36
C THR A 136 -3.28 -16.63 1.27
N LEU A 137 -3.71 -16.30 0.06
CA LEU A 137 -2.80 -16.09 -1.07
C LEU A 137 -2.03 -14.77 -1.01
N THR A 138 -2.67 -13.70 -0.54
CA THR A 138 -2.09 -12.35 -0.61
C THR A 138 -1.60 -11.81 0.75
N GLY A 139 -1.93 -12.49 1.84
CA GLY A 139 -1.67 -12.03 3.21
C GLY A 139 -2.51 -10.82 3.64
N LYS A 140 -3.40 -10.33 2.77
CA LYS A 140 -4.28 -9.19 3.04
C LYS A 140 -5.73 -9.57 2.83
N LYS A 141 -6.59 -9.19 3.77
CA LYS A 141 -8.02 -9.47 3.68
C LYS A 141 -8.66 -8.49 2.69
N PRO A 142 -9.19 -8.97 1.55
CA PRO A 142 -9.85 -8.08 0.60
C PRO A 142 -11.16 -7.52 1.15
N ARG A 143 -11.54 -6.33 0.67
CA ARG A 143 -12.80 -5.68 1.03
C ARG A 143 -13.90 -6.13 0.09
N VAL A 144 -15.03 -6.57 0.64
CA VAL A 144 -16.25 -6.86 -0.12
C VAL A 144 -17.25 -5.72 0.07
N SER A 145 -17.82 -5.23 -1.02
CA SER A 145 -18.83 -4.17 -1.01
C SER A 145 -19.91 -4.44 -2.05
N LYS A 146 -21.12 -3.92 -1.83
CA LYS A 146 -22.21 -4.02 -2.80
C LYS A 146 -22.22 -2.77 -3.68
N GLN A 147 -22.06 -2.93 -4.99
CA GLN A 147 -22.10 -1.87 -5.99
C GLN A 147 -23.09 -2.26 -7.09
N GLU A 148 -23.99 -1.35 -7.48
CA GLU A 148 -24.96 -1.57 -8.56
C GLU A 148 -25.82 -2.85 -8.39
N GLY A 149 -26.14 -3.19 -7.14
CA GLY A 149 -26.89 -4.40 -6.81
C GLY A 149 -26.03 -5.67 -6.70
N LYS A 150 -24.80 -5.65 -7.21
CA LYS A 150 -23.86 -6.78 -7.25
C LYS A 150 -22.82 -6.71 -6.15
N TRP A 151 -22.35 -7.87 -5.70
CA TRP A 151 -21.21 -7.93 -4.78
C TRP A 151 -19.91 -7.77 -5.55
N ALA A 152 -19.03 -6.88 -5.09
CA ALA A 152 -17.71 -6.65 -5.67
C ALA A 152 -16.62 -6.78 -4.60
N ILE A 153 -15.46 -7.30 -5.00
CA ILE A 153 -14.30 -7.51 -4.15
C ILE A 153 -13.16 -6.58 -4.59
N PHE A 154 -12.49 -5.97 -3.63
CA PHE A 154 -11.44 -4.97 -3.83
C PHE A 154 -10.19 -5.33 -3.02
N TYR A 155 -9.01 -5.00 -3.56
CA TYR A 155 -7.74 -5.12 -2.86
C TYR A 155 -7.53 -3.93 -1.92
N ASP A 156 -6.99 -4.19 -0.73
CA ASP A 156 -6.68 -3.19 0.31
C ASP A 156 -5.18 -2.85 0.38
#